data_AF-A0A928VHM2-F1
#
_entry.id   AF-A0A928VHM2-F1
#
_cell.length_a   1.000
_cell.length_b   1.000
_cell.length_c   1.000
_cell.angle_alpha   90.00
_cell.angle_beta   90.00
_cell.angle_gamma   90.00
#
_symmetry.space_group_name_H-M   'P 1'
#
loop_
_entity.id
_entity.type
_entity.pdbx_description
1 polymer ?
#
loop_
_entity_poly.entity_id
_entity_poly.type
_entity_poly.pdbx_seq_one_letter_code
_entity_poly.pdbx_strand_id
1 'polypeptide(L)'
;MLLLVVYDIADNKRRTRLANFLEGYGRRVQESVFECFLPLPEVKKLFEQVKRRVKAKEDNVRFYWIPSDALPKVLTIGSPLPGAPPSVYII
;
A
#
# COMPACT_ATOMS: atom_id res chain seq x y z
N MET A 1 0.14 11.13 -7.55
CA MET A 1 -0.31 11.13 -6.14
C MET A 1 0.11 9.80 -5.53
N LEU A 2 0.68 9.83 -4.33
CA LEU A 2 1.05 8.60 -3.62
C LEU A 2 -0.17 8.06 -2.87
N LEU A 3 -0.38 6.76 -2.92
CA LEU A 3 -1.36 6.04 -2.13
C LEU A 3 -0.61 5.17 -1.12
N LEU A 4 -0.85 5.40 0.17
CA LEU A 4 -0.35 4.55 1.24
C LEU A 4 -1.40 3.50 1.57
N VAL A 5 -1.02 2.22 1.48
CA VAL A 5 -1.83 1.11 1.97
C VAL A 5 -1.19 0.60 3.26
N VAL A 6 -1.93 0.72 4.37
CA VAL A 6 -1.48 0.31 5.71
C VAL A 6 -2.42 -0.78 6.19
N TYR A 7 -1.87 -1.84 6.78
CA TYR A 7 -2.68 -2.90 7.36
C TYR A 7 -2.26 -3.32 8.76
N ASP A 8 -3.22 -3.83 9.50
CA ASP A 8 -3.01 -4.57 10.75
C ASP A 8 -3.77 -5.90 10.60
N ILE A 9 -3.02 -7.00 10.54
CA ILE A 9 -3.54 -8.34 10.25
C ILE A 9 -2.95 -9.32 11.26
N ALA A 10 -3.83 -9.89 12.09
CA ALA A 10 -3.44 -10.82 13.15
C ALA A 10 -2.97 -12.18 12.62
N ASP A 11 -3.59 -12.68 11.55
CA ASP A 11 -3.23 -13.99 10.98
C ASP A 11 -2.02 -13.90 10.03
N ASN A 12 -0.95 -14.60 10.38
CA ASN A 12 0.30 -14.60 9.62
C ASN A 12 0.10 -15.06 8.16
N LYS A 13 -0.76 -16.05 7.90
CA LYS A 13 -0.99 -16.55 6.52
C LYS A 13 -1.75 -15.54 5.67
N ARG A 14 -2.77 -14.87 6.21
CA ARG A 14 -3.47 -13.76 5.55
C ARG A 14 -2.52 -12.60 5.30
N ARG A 15 -1.70 -12.23 6.29
CA ARG A 15 -0.73 -11.14 6.17
C ARG A 15 0.26 -11.39 5.03
N THR A 16 0.87 -12.58 4.96
CA THR A 16 1.78 -12.93 3.86
C THR A 16 1.08 -12.93 2.50
N ARG A 17 -0.13 -13.49 2.41
CA ARG A 17 -0.89 -13.48 1.14
C ARG A 17 -1.25 -12.07 0.69
N LEU A 18 -1.62 -11.18 1.61
CA LEU A 18 -1.92 -9.80 1.27
C LEU A 18 -0.65 -9.05 0.85
N ALA A 19 0.45 -9.22 1.58
CA ALA A 19 1.73 -8.60 1.26
C ALA A 19 2.20 -8.98 -0.15
N ASN A 20 2.26 -10.28 -0.47
CA ASN A 20 2.65 -10.77 -1.81
C ASN A 20 1.73 -10.23 -2.91
N PHE A 21 0.44 -10.06 -2.61
CA PHE A 21 -0.51 -9.47 -3.56
C PHE A 21 -0.24 -7.97 -3.78
N LEU A 22 0.04 -7.22 -2.72
CA LEU A 22 0.31 -5.78 -2.78
C LEU A 22 1.65 -5.44 -3.45
N GLU A 23 2.63 -6.36 -3.43
CA GLU A 23 3.90 -6.21 -4.15
C GLU A 23 3.72 -6.07 -5.67
N GLY A 24 2.60 -6.55 -6.23
CA GLY A 24 2.26 -6.33 -7.64
C GLY A 24 1.70 -4.93 -7.94
N TYR A 25 1.37 -4.13 -6.93
CA TYR A 25 0.73 -2.81 -7.07
C TYR A 25 1.59 -1.66 -6.57
N GLY A 26 2.60 -1.95 -5.74
CA GLY A 26 3.40 -0.94 -5.10
C GLY A 26 4.60 -1.50 -4.35
N ARG A 27 5.36 -0.60 -3.75
CA ARG A 27 6.58 -0.94 -3.02
C ARG A 27 6.25 -1.16 -1.55
N ARG A 28 6.69 -2.28 -1.00
CA ARG A 28 6.68 -2.51 0.44
C ARG A 28 7.76 -1.66 1.11
N VAL A 29 7.36 -0.75 2.00
CA VAL A 29 8.28 0.17 2.70
C VAL A 29 8.41 -0.12 4.19
N GLN A 30 7.42 -0.79 4.78
CA GLN A 30 7.49 -1.38 6.12
C GLN A 30 6.80 -2.74 6.10
N GLU A 31 6.88 -3.51 7.20
CA GLU A 31 6.22 -4.82 7.28
C GLU A 31 4.73 -4.77 6.95
N SER A 32 4.07 -3.66 7.27
CA SER A 32 2.63 -3.44 7.11
C SER A 32 2.24 -2.23 6.27
N VAL A 33 3.19 -1.65 5.53
CA VAL A 33 2.98 -0.40 4.77
C VAL A 33 3.50 -0.52 3.34
N PHE A 34 2.65 -0.14 2.38
CA PHE A 34 2.92 -0.13 0.95
C PHE A 34 2.70 1.25 0.34
N GLU A 35 3.64 1.67 -0.50
CA GLU A 35 3.56 2.87 -1.34
C GLU A 35 3.14 2.49 -2.77
N CYS A 36 2.00 2.98 -3.23
CA CYS A 36 1.47 2.72 -4.56
C CYS A 36 1.25 4.03 -5.34
N PHE A 37 1.61 4.08 -6.62
CA PHE A 37 1.27 5.19 -7.52
C PHE A 37 0.32 4.68 -8.60
N LEU A 38 -0.97 4.67 -8.29
CA LEU A 38 -2.00 4.09 -9.15
C LEU A 38 -3.02 5.15 -9.58
N PRO A 39 -3.55 5.07 -10.82
CA PRO A 39 -4.71 5.86 -11.21
C PRO A 39 -5.96 5.37 -10.47
N LEU A 40 -6.95 6.25 -10.29
CA LEU A 40 -8.16 5.98 -9.49
C LEU A 40 -8.91 4.68 -9.89
N PRO A 41 -9.06 4.31 -11.18
CA PRO A 41 -9.68 3.04 -11.56
C PRO A 41 -8.96 1.81 -11.00
N GLU A 42 -7.61 1.81 -11.04
CA GLU A 42 -6.80 0.71 -10.49
C GLU A 42 -6.88 0.68 -8.96
N VAL A 43 -6.97 1.84 -8.29
CA VAL A 43 -7.19 1.89 -6.83
C VAL A 43 -8.52 1.24 -6.44
N LYS A 44 -9.60 1.47 -7.21
CA LYS A 44 -10.90 0.83 -6.96
C LYS A 44 -10.81 -0.69 -7.13
N LYS A 45 -10.13 -1.16 -8.19
CA LYS A 45 -9.89 -2.58 -8.44
C LYS A 45 -9.03 -3.22 -7.34
N LEU A 46 -8.01 -2.51 -6.87
CA LEU A 46 -7.17 -2.91 -5.75
C LEU A 46 -8.00 -3.04 -4.47
N PHE A 47 -8.81 -2.04 -4.13
CA PHE A 47 -9.66 -2.03 -2.94
C PHE A 47 -10.59 -3.25 -2.88
N GLU A 48 -11.30 -3.56 -3.96
CA GLU A 48 -12.19 -4.73 -4.03
C GLU A 48 -11.42 -6.06 -3.89
N GLN A 49 -10.20 -6.13 -4.43
CA GLN A 49 -9.35 -7.31 -4.29
C GLN A 49 -8.81 -7.49 -2.87
N VAL A 50 -8.43 -6.39 -2.19
CA VAL A 50 -8.02 -6.41 -0.79
C VAL A 50 -9.18 -6.84 0.10
N LYS A 51 -10.37 -6.28 -0.11
CA LYS A 51 -11.59 -6.63 0.65
C LYS A 51 -11.90 -8.13 0.65
N ARG A 52 -11.62 -8.83 -0.46
CA ARG A 52 -11.80 -10.30 -0.58
C ARG A 52 -10.73 -11.13 0.13
N ARG A 53 -9.60 -10.52 0.51
CA ARG A 53 -8.43 -11.19 1.10
C ARG A 53 -8.31 -10.99 2.61
N VAL A 54 -9.10 -10.09 3.19
CA VAL A 54 -9.08 -9.73 4.61
C VAL A 54 -10.37 -10.15 5.31
N LYS A 55 -10.29 -10.34 6.63
CA LYS A 55 -11.44 -10.61 7.50
C LYS A 55 -11.75 -9.37 8.32
N ALA A 56 -12.73 -8.58 7.89
CA ALA A 56 -13.05 -7.26 8.47
C ALA A 56 -13.40 -7.25 9.98
N LYS A 57 -13.63 -8.41 10.61
CA LYS A 57 -13.81 -8.52 12.07
C LYS A 57 -12.50 -8.61 12.86
N GLU A 58 -11.39 -8.91 12.17
CA GLU A 58 -10.08 -9.17 12.77
C GLU A 58 -8.98 -8.29 12.17
N ASP A 59 -9.16 -7.87 10.92
CA ASP A 59 -8.15 -7.16 10.14
C ASP A 59 -8.57 -5.71 9.90
N ASN A 60 -7.59 -4.81 9.92
CA ASN A 60 -7.75 -3.42 9.53
C ASN A 60 -6.90 -3.14 8.31
N VAL A 61 -7.48 -2.52 7.28
CA VAL A 61 -6.70 -2.00 6.13
C VAL A 61 -7.19 -0.61 5.80
N ARG A 62 -6.26 0.32 5.60
CA ARG A 62 -6.53 1.72 5.29
C ARG A 62 -5.75 2.16 4.07
N PHE A 63 -6.38 3.08 3.34
CA PHE A 63 -5.88 3.67 2.11
C PHE A 63 -5.82 5.18 2.34
N TYR A 64 -4.62 5.75 2.29
CA TYR A 64 -4.41 7.19 2.48
C TYR A 64 -3.80 7.80 1.24
N TRP A 65 -4.46 8.81 0.69
CA TRP A 65 -3.89 9.61 -0.38
C TRP A 65 -2.95 10.65 0.19
N ILE A 66 -1.70 10.63 -0.28
CA ILE A 66 -0.68 11.61 0.05
C ILE A 66 -0.50 12.50 -1.19
N PRO A 67 -0.94 13.77 -1.12
CA PRO A 67 -0.72 14.76 -2.17
C PRO A 67 0.77 14.92 -2.48
N SER A 68 1.09 15.23 -3.73
CA SER A 68 2.49 15.33 -4.18
C SER A 68 3.28 16.43 -3.44
N ASP A 69 2.62 17.49 -3.00
CA ASP A 69 3.20 18.60 -2.21
C ASP A 69 3.44 18.24 -0.74
N ALA A 70 2.85 17.14 -0.25
CA ALA A 70 3.13 16.60 1.06
C ALA A 70 4.34 15.65 1.07
N LEU A 71 4.76 15.10 -0.09
CA LEU A 71 5.88 14.15 -0.17
C LEU A 71 7.21 14.71 0.37
N PRO A 72 7.62 15.97 0.06
CA PRO A 72 8.85 16.53 0.60
C PRO A 72 8.84 16.74 2.12
N LYS A 73 7.67 16.61 2.76
CA LYS A 73 7.48 16.81 4.21
C LYS A 73 7.50 15.48 4.98
N VAL A 74 7.67 14.35 4.30
CA VAL A 74 7.75 13.04 4.96
C VAL A 74 9.08 12.92 5.70
N LEU A 75 9.01 12.43 6.95
CA LEU A 75 10.16 12.14 7.79
C LEU A 75 10.26 10.63 7.98
N THR A 76 11.48 10.09 7.95
CA THR A 76 11.75 8.66 8.14
C THR A 76 12.86 8.44 9.15
N ILE A 77 12.82 7.29 9.83
CA ILE A 77 13.89 6.80 10.70
C ILE A 77 14.17 5.35 10.28
N GLY A 78 15.41 5.04 9.93
CA GLY A 78 15.81 3.68 9.52
C GLY A 78 15.36 3.24 8.12
N SER A 79 14.76 4.13 7.32
CA SER A 79 14.38 3.87 5.94
C SER A 79 14.60 5.09 5.03
N PRO A 80 14.76 4.89 3.70
CA PRO A 80 14.81 6.00 2.75
C PRO A 80 13.50 6.80 2.74
N LEU A 81 13.58 8.06 2.29
CA LEU A 81 12.40 8.87 1.97
C LEU A 81 11.54 8.19 0.88
N PRO A 82 10.25 8.54 0.78
CA PRO A 82 9.36 8.04 -0.27
C PRO A 82 10.00 8.21 -1.66
N GLY A 83 9.90 7.15 -2.46
CA GLY A 83 10.43 7.17 -3.82
C GLY A 83 9.64 8.11 -4.74
N ALA A 84 10.28 8.56 -5.82
CA ALA A 84 9.54 9.14 -6.93
C ALA A 84 8.55 8.10 -7.52
N PRO A 85 7.44 8.53 -8.14
CA PRO A 85 6.58 7.63 -8.90
C PRO A 85 7.43 6.85 -9.92
N PRO A 86 7.30 5.52 -10.03
CA PRO A 86 8.04 4.78 -11.03
C PRO A 86 7.56 5.18 -12.43
N SER A 87 8.47 5.17 -13.39
CA SER A 87 8.18 5.49 -14.80
C SER A 87 7.38 4.41 -15.51
N VAL A 88 7.41 3.17 -15.00
CA VAL A 88 6.70 2.02 -15.54
C VAL A 88 6.21 1.13 -14.39
N TYR A 89 4.96 0.69 -14.46
CA TYR A 89 4.44 -0.44 -13.72
C TYR A 89 4.28 -1.60 -14.70
N ILE A 90 5.03 -2.70 -14.49
CA ILE A 90 4.77 -3.96 -15.20
C ILE A 90 3.66 -4.65 -14.43
N ILE A 91 2.44 -4.58 -14.97
CA ILE A 91 1.25 -5.25 -14.44
C ILE A 91 0.99 -6.51 -15.25
#